data_AF-A0A221M8C5-F1
#
_entry.id   AF-A0A221M8C5-F1
#
_cell.length_a   1.000
_cell.length_b   1.000
_cell.length_c   1.000
_cell.angle_alpha   90.00
_cell.angle_beta   90.00
_cell.angle_gamma   90.00
#
_symmetry.space_group_name_H-M   'P 1'
#
loop_
_entity.id
_entity.type
_entity.pdbx_description
1 polymer ?
#
loop_
_entity_poly.entity_id
_entity_poly.type
_entity_poly.pdbx_seq_one_letter_code
_entity_poly.pdbx_strand_id
1 'polypeptide(L)'
;MASTYSAIKCPNCSRTAIEDDYYKTGELFICCDRCGYNYSKVIEHETMETINYKEEIIGGHGVFMVIKKSSGRELILLDGELNANQIEEFTKVFLESEVEQENSYLIYFEGGAFTILLGNPPEGFLLPFEESQEKEIKETIYFSV
;
A
#
# COMPACT_ATOMS: atom_id res chain seq x y z
N MET A 1 17.65 3.45 -16.41
CA MET A 1 17.15 2.13 -15.96
C MET A 1 15.76 1.99 -16.54
N ALA A 2 15.45 0.83 -17.09
CA ALA A 2 14.11 0.56 -17.62
C ALA A 2 13.44 -0.40 -16.65
N SER A 3 12.25 -0.05 -16.20
CA SER A 3 11.41 -0.90 -15.39
C SER A 3 10.02 -0.98 -16.01
N THR A 4 9.28 -2.00 -15.61
CA THR A 4 7.88 -2.19 -15.99
C THR A 4 7.04 -1.90 -14.76
N TYR A 5 6.15 -0.91 -14.88
CA TYR A 5 5.25 -0.54 -13.80
C TYR A 5 3.85 -1.07 -14.10
N SER A 6 3.31 -1.91 -13.22
CA SER A 6 2.04 -2.57 -13.46
C SER A 6 1.16 -2.61 -12.20
N ALA A 7 -0.16 -2.64 -12.42
CA ALA A 7 -1.13 -2.88 -11.36
C ALA A 7 -1.42 -4.39 -11.30
N ILE A 8 -1.17 -5.00 -10.15
CA ILE A 8 -1.36 -6.43 -9.91
C ILE A 8 -2.34 -6.66 -8.76
N LYS A 9 -2.81 -7.91 -8.63
CA LYS A 9 -3.58 -8.35 -7.47
C LYS A 9 -2.63 -8.54 -6.28
N CYS A 10 -2.86 -7.81 -5.20
CA CYS A 10 -2.11 -7.93 -3.96
C CYS A 10 -2.17 -9.38 -3.45
N PRO A 11 -1.03 -10.03 -3.17
CA PRO A 11 -1.02 -11.42 -2.70
C PRO A 11 -1.62 -11.57 -1.29
N ASN A 12 -1.63 -10.51 -0.48
CA ASN A 12 -2.17 -10.53 0.87
C ASN A 12 -3.68 -10.23 0.91
N CYS A 13 -4.11 -9.07 0.39
CA CYS A 13 -5.50 -8.62 0.55
C CYS A 13 -6.37 -8.72 -0.71
N SER A 14 -5.82 -9.21 -1.84
CA SER A 14 -6.54 -9.33 -3.12
C SER A 14 -7.10 -8.00 -3.68
N ARG A 15 -6.63 -6.86 -3.16
CA ARG A 15 -6.88 -5.52 -3.73
C ARG A 15 -5.77 -5.16 -4.70
N THR A 16 -5.83 -3.98 -5.30
CA THR A 16 -4.76 -3.52 -6.18
C THR A 16 -3.47 -3.28 -5.40
N ALA A 17 -2.38 -3.83 -5.90
CA ALA A 17 -1.01 -3.51 -5.54
C ALA A 17 -0.27 -3.04 -6.79
N ILE A 18 0.83 -2.35 -6.57
CA ILE A 18 1.69 -1.84 -7.61
C ILE A 18 2.93 -2.72 -7.64
N GLU A 19 3.34 -3.12 -8.84
CA GLU A 19 4.57 -3.84 -9.11
C GLU A 19 5.50 -2.95 -9.96
N ASP A 20 6.75 -2.85 -9.54
CA ASP A 20 7.85 -2.24 -10.29
C ASP A 20 8.95 -3.30 -10.52
N ASP A 21 9.02 -3.82 -11.74
CA ASP A 21 9.96 -4.86 -12.16
C ASP A 21 11.10 -4.24 -12.97
N TYR A 22 12.30 -4.23 -12.37
CA TYR A 22 13.55 -3.88 -13.05
C TYR A 22 14.11 -5.11 -13.76
N TYR A 23 13.45 -5.50 -14.85
CA TYR A 23 13.73 -6.72 -15.60
C TYR A 23 15.17 -6.92 -16.10
N LYS A 24 15.99 -5.86 -16.13
CA LYS A 24 17.42 -5.94 -16.46
C LYS A 24 18.31 -6.38 -15.30
N THR A 25 17.94 -5.98 -14.08
CA THR A 25 18.68 -6.30 -12.84
C THR A 25 18.01 -7.42 -12.06
N GLY A 26 16.75 -7.75 -12.38
CA GLY A 26 15.95 -8.75 -11.67
C GLY A 26 15.47 -8.28 -10.29
N GLU A 27 15.56 -6.97 -10.03
CA GLU A 27 15.01 -6.34 -8.83
C GLU A 27 13.50 -6.16 -8.99
N LEU A 28 12.75 -6.41 -7.92
CA LEU A 28 11.31 -6.42 -7.93
C LEU A 28 10.78 -5.74 -6.66
N PHE A 29 9.82 -4.83 -6.84
CA PHE A 29 9.14 -4.18 -5.74
C PHE A 29 7.64 -4.35 -5.91
N ILE A 30 6.97 -4.79 -4.85
CA ILE A 30 5.51 -4.87 -4.80
C ILE A 30 5.05 -4.07 -3.59
N CYS A 31 4.20 -3.08 -3.81
CA CYS A 31 3.69 -2.21 -2.76
C CYS A 31 2.15 -2.21 -2.78
N CYS A 32 1.52 -2.49 -1.64
CA CYS A 32 0.08 -2.39 -1.48
C CYS A 32 -0.30 -1.33 -0.47
N ASP A 33 -0.74 -0.17 -0.96
CA ASP A 33 -1.22 0.94 -0.13
C ASP A 33 -2.55 0.66 0.59
N ARG A 34 -3.15 -0.52 0.36
CA ARG A 34 -4.43 -0.92 0.98
C ARG A 34 -4.24 -1.64 2.30
N CYS A 35 -3.45 -2.72 2.28
CA CYS A 35 -3.17 -3.53 3.46
C CYS A 35 -1.76 -3.32 4.02
N GLY A 36 -0.92 -2.53 3.36
CA GLY A 36 0.46 -2.29 3.78
C GLY A 36 1.45 -3.41 3.39
N TYR A 37 1.01 -4.43 2.64
CA TYR A 37 1.91 -5.48 2.14
C TYR A 37 2.99 -4.87 1.26
N ASN A 38 4.24 -5.17 1.58
CA ASN A 38 5.38 -4.78 0.76
C ASN A 38 6.32 -5.96 0.57
N TYR A 39 6.81 -6.13 -0.66
CA TYR A 39 7.89 -7.04 -1.00
C TYR A 39 8.96 -6.24 -1.72
N SER A 40 10.21 -6.41 -1.31
CA SER A 40 11.36 -5.88 -2.03
C SER A 40 12.34 -7.01 -2.31
N LYS A 41 12.88 -6.99 -3.53
CA LYS A 41 13.97 -7.84 -3.96
C LYS A 41 15.02 -6.95 -4.57
N VAL A 42 16.15 -6.83 -3.88
CA VAL A 42 17.24 -5.92 -4.26
C VAL A 42 18.54 -6.70 -4.39
N ILE A 43 19.45 -6.23 -5.24
CA ILE A 43 20.78 -6.83 -5.34
C ILE A 43 21.55 -6.54 -4.05
N GLU A 44 21.95 -7.58 -3.33
CA GLU A 44 22.80 -7.45 -2.15
C GLU A 44 24.29 -7.49 -2.54
N HIS A 45 24.62 -8.39 -3.46
CA HIS A 45 25.99 -8.59 -3.91
C HIS A 45 26.04 -9.12 -5.34
N GLU A 46 26.90 -8.54 -6.18
CA GLU A 46 27.17 -8.97 -7.55
C GLU A 46 28.63 -9.38 -7.69
N THR A 47 28.87 -10.59 -8.20
CA THR A 47 30.19 -11.08 -8.62
C THR A 47 30.19 -11.32 -10.13
N MET A 48 31.34 -11.63 -10.72
CA MET A 48 31.43 -11.99 -12.14
C MET A 48 30.62 -13.24 -12.53
N GLU A 49 30.28 -14.09 -11.56
CA GLU A 49 29.64 -15.39 -11.82
C GLU A 49 28.20 -15.47 -11.30
N THR A 50 27.86 -14.72 -10.24
CA THR A 50 26.55 -14.79 -9.58
C THR A 50 26.08 -13.44 -9.05
N ILE A 51 24.77 -13.22 -9.13
CA ILE A 51 24.05 -12.12 -8.47
C ILE A 51 23.27 -12.70 -7.28
N ASN A 52 23.48 -12.16 -6.09
CA ASN A 52 22.74 -12.49 -4.88
C ASN A 52 21.72 -11.39 -4.58
N TYR A 53 20.48 -11.80 -4.29
CA TYR A 53 19.40 -10.90 -3.94
C TYR A 53 19.08 -11.00 -2.45
N LYS A 54 18.80 -9.85 -1.86
CA LYS A 54 18.15 -9.75 -0.56
C LYS A 54 16.66 -9.54 -0.79
N GLU A 55 15.85 -10.33 -0.11
CA GLU A 55 14.40 -10.24 -0.15
C GLU A 55 13.86 -9.83 1.22
N GLU A 56 12.96 -8.85 1.25
CA GLU A 56 12.28 -8.41 2.47
C GLU A 56 10.77 -8.42 2.23
N ILE A 57 10.02 -8.87 3.24
CA ILE A 57 8.55 -8.94 3.22
C ILE A 57 8.01 -8.24 4.45
N ILE A 58 7.10 -7.29 4.23
CA ILE A 58 6.21 -6.73 5.23
C ILE A 58 4.84 -7.35 4.99
N GLY A 59 4.32 -8.09 5.97
CA GLY A 59 3.12 -8.93 5.81
C GLY A 59 1.86 -8.12 5.49
N GLY A 60 1.82 -6.86 5.91
CA GLY A 60 0.69 -5.95 5.70
C GLY A 60 -0.48 -6.24 6.62
N HIS A 61 -0.57 -5.48 7.71
CA HIS A 61 -1.65 -5.54 8.70
C HIS A 61 -2.55 -4.30 8.66
N GLY A 62 -2.47 -3.52 7.59
CA GLY A 62 -3.17 -2.27 7.41
C GLY A 62 -2.24 -1.08 7.23
N VAL A 63 -2.84 0.11 7.23
CA VAL A 63 -2.17 1.37 6.95
C VAL A 63 -2.74 2.50 7.80
N PHE A 64 -1.89 3.45 8.14
CA PHE A 64 -2.28 4.73 8.72
C PHE A 64 -1.87 5.85 7.76
N MET A 65 -2.87 6.51 7.18
CA MET A 65 -2.70 7.66 6.30
C MET A 65 -2.98 8.93 7.09
N VAL A 66 -1.99 9.81 7.17
CA VAL A 66 -2.11 11.11 7.83
C VAL A 66 -1.85 12.20 6.79
N ILE A 67 -2.81 13.10 6.64
CA ILE A 67 -2.70 14.27 5.76
C ILE A 67 -2.61 15.50 6.65
N LYS A 68 -1.59 16.33 6.41
CA LYS A 68 -1.34 17.57 7.16
C LYS A 68 -1.87 18.78 6.38
N LYS A 69 -2.56 19.69 7.09
CA LYS A 69 -3.12 20.93 6.53
C LYS A 69 -2.07 21.86 5.91
N SER A 70 -0.84 21.83 6.43
CA SER A 70 0.28 22.68 6.01
C SER A 70 1.07 22.14 4.80
N SER A 71 0.55 21.09 4.14
CA SER A 71 1.17 20.27 3.09
C SER A 71 2.06 19.15 3.63
N GLY A 72 1.67 17.92 3.29
CA GLY A 72 2.35 16.70 3.67
C GLY A 72 1.35 15.56 3.76
N ARG A 73 1.74 14.39 3.28
CA ARG A 73 1.05 13.13 3.57
C ARG A 73 2.06 12.14 4.09
N GLU A 74 1.65 11.35 5.07
CA GLU A 74 2.44 10.30 5.66
C GLU A 74 1.64 9.01 5.59
N LEU A 75 2.25 7.96 5.06
CA LEU A 75 1.69 6.63 4.99
C LEU A 75 2.55 5.72 5.86
N ILE A 76 1.98 5.24 6.95
CA ILE A 76 2.62 4.28 7.85
C ILE A 76 2.03 2.90 7.55
N LEU A 77 2.92 1.95 7.29
CA LEU A 77 2.58 0.56 6.99
C LEU A 77 2.62 -0.24 8.30
N LEU A 78 1.58 -1.02 8.56
CA LEU A 78 1.50 -1.82 9.78
C LEU A 78 2.15 -3.19 9.54
N ASP A 79 3.25 -3.47 10.24
CA ASP A 79 4.02 -4.71 10.12
C ASP A 79 3.66 -5.76 11.21
N GLY A 80 2.50 -5.62 11.85
CA GLY A 80 2.04 -6.58 12.84
C GLY A 80 0.67 -6.23 13.42
N GLU A 81 0.20 -7.10 14.32
CA GLU A 81 -1.00 -6.87 15.12
C GLU A 81 -0.88 -5.56 15.90
N LEU A 82 -1.98 -4.81 15.94
CA LEU A 82 -2.06 -3.58 16.72
C LEU A 82 -2.43 -3.89 18.16
N ASN A 83 -1.61 -3.42 19.09
CA ASN A 83 -1.98 -3.39 20.50
C ASN A 83 -2.68 -2.08 20.88
N ALA A 84 -3.32 -2.08 22.05
CA ALA A 84 -4.09 -0.93 22.53
C ALA A 84 -3.25 0.36 22.65
N ASN A 85 -1.96 0.25 23.02
CA ASN A 85 -1.09 1.41 23.15
C ASN A 85 -0.79 2.03 21.78
N GLN A 86 -0.53 1.21 20.76
CA GLN A 86 -0.32 1.69 19.38
C GLN A 86 -1.57 2.37 18.82
N ILE A 87 -2.75 1.80 19.07
CA ILE A 87 -4.02 2.42 18.67
C ILE A 87 -4.18 3.78 19.36
N GLU A 88 -3.85 3.88 20.65
CA GLU A 88 -3.91 5.14 21.39
C GLU A 88 -2.92 6.18 20.82
N GLU A 89 -1.70 5.77 20.47
CA GLU A 89 -0.70 6.64 19.84
C GLU A 89 -1.17 7.15 18.48
N PHE A 90 -1.68 6.28 17.61
CA PHE A 90 -2.24 6.71 16.32
C PHE A 90 -3.46 7.61 16.49
N THR A 91 -4.29 7.35 17.50
CA THR A 91 -5.44 8.20 17.82
C THR A 91 -4.97 9.59 18.25
N LYS A 92 -3.92 9.70 19.07
CA LYS A 92 -3.33 11.00 19.46
C LYS A 92 -2.86 11.77 18.23
N VAL A 93 -2.09 11.13 17.35
CA VAL A 93 -1.62 11.75 16.10
C VAL A 93 -2.80 12.21 15.23
N PHE A 94 -3.81 11.36 15.03
CA PHE A 94 -4.99 11.70 14.23
C PHE A 94 -5.77 12.91 14.77
N LEU A 95 -5.74 13.12 16.09
CA LEU A 95 -6.42 14.23 16.76
C LEU A 95 -5.59 15.52 16.83
N GLU A 96 -4.34 15.51 16.34
CA GLU A 96 -3.52 16.72 16.29
C GLU A 96 -4.16 17.81 15.41
N SER A 97 -4.03 19.06 15.82
CA SER A 97 -4.68 20.21 15.15
C SER A 97 -4.21 20.44 13.72
N GLU A 98 -3.02 19.96 13.39
CA GLU A 98 -2.41 20.00 12.05
C GLU A 98 -2.93 18.93 11.09
N VAL A 99 -3.59 17.89 11.61
CA VAL A 99 -4.11 16.78 10.80
C VAL A 99 -5.47 17.14 10.18
N GLU A 100 -5.60 16.80 8.91
CA GLU A 100 -6.83 16.88 8.14
C GLU A 100 -7.58 15.56 8.24
N GLN A 101 -8.44 15.46 9.27
CA GLN A 101 -9.15 14.23 9.63
C GLN A 101 -10.09 13.70 8.55
N GLU A 102 -10.62 14.57 7.69
CA GLU A 102 -11.54 14.18 6.61
C GLU A 102 -10.88 13.26 5.58
N ASN A 103 -9.58 13.44 5.35
CA ASN A 103 -8.82 12.66 4.36
C ASN A 103 -7.77 11.73 5.00
N SER A 104 -7.64 11.77 6.32
CA SER A 104 -6.78 10.86 7.10
C SER A 104 -7.57 9.64 7.56
N TYR A 105 -6.92 8.49 7.69
CA TYR A 105 -7.58 7.26 8.11
C TYR A 105 -6.60 6.23 8.67
N LEU A 106 -7.09 5.42 9.62
CA LEU A 106 -6.41 4.22 10.11
C LEU A 106 -7.25 3.01 9.74
N ILE A 107 -6.67 2.13 8.94
CA ILE A 107 -7.29 0.86 8.54
C ILE A 107 -6.40 -0.27 9.02
N TYR A 108 -7.03 -1.26 9.62
CA TYR A 108 -6.42 -2.50 10.04
C TYR A 108 -6.88 -3.65 9.14
N PHE A 109 -5.98 -4.57 8.81
CA PHE A 109 -6.26 -5.73 7.98
C PHE A 109 -5.84 -7.01 8.71
N GLU A 110 -6.79 -7.90 8.95
CA GLU A 110 -6.55 -9.19 9.59
C GLU A 110 -7.55 -10.22 9.08
N GLY A 111 -7.09 -11.46 8.87
CA GLY A 111 -7.96 -12.58 8.50
C GLY A 111 -8.72 -12.38 7.18
N GLY A 112 -8.18 -11.56 6.25
CA GLY A 112 -8.84 -11.25 4.97
C GLY A 112 -9.88 -10.13 5.05
N ALA A 113 -10.06 -9.49 6.20
CA ALA A 113 -11.04 -8.43 6.41
C ALA A 113 -10.37 -7.10 6.78
N PHE A 114 -10.90 -6.02 6.25
CA PHE A 114 -10.50 -4.66 6.61
C PHE A 114 -11.42 -4.10 7.69
N THR A 115 -10.82 -3.51 8.73
CA THR A 115 -11.52 -2.77 9.78
C THR A 115 -11.05 -1.32 9.76
N ILE A 116 -11.98 -0.38 9.62
CA ILE A 116 -11.67 1.05 9.74
C ILE A 116 -11.67 1.39 11.22
N LEU A 117 -10.51 1.81 11.74
CA LEU A 117 -10.36 2.20 13.14
C LEU A 117 -10.54 3.71 13.33
N LEU A 118 -10.08 4.52 12.37
CA LEU A 118 -10.19 5.99 12.40
C LEU A 118 -10.45 6.54 10.99
N GLY A 119 -11.16 7.66 10.92
CA GLY A 119 -11.36 8.44 9.70
C GLY A 119 -12.22 7.72 8.64
N ASN A 120 -12.12 8.20 7.40
CA ASN A 120 -12.83 7.63 6.27
C ASN A 120 -11.86 7.43 5.10
N PRO A 121 -11.60 6.18 4.66
CA PRO A 121 -10.79 5.97 3.48
C PRO A 121 -11.50 6.48 2.22
N PRO A 122 -10.75 6.83 1.16
CA PRO A 122 -11.31 7.25 -0.12
C PRO A 122 -12.32 6.25 -0.69
N GLU A 123 -13.25 6.76 -1.49
CA GLU A 123 -14.19 5.89 -2.21
C GLU A 123 -13.42 4.88 -3.07
N GLY A 124 -13.85 3.63 -3.02
CA GLY A 124 -13.23 2.56 -3.76
C GLY A 124 -11.94 1.99 -3.18
N PHE A 125 -11.46 2.50 -2.02
CA PHE A 125 -10.26 2.00 -1.35
C PHE A 125 -10.30 0.48 -1.11
N LEU A 126 -11.48 -0.04 -0.78
CA LEU A 126 -11.71 -1.45 -0.46
C LEU A 126 -12.21 -2.28 -1.65
N LEU A 127 -12.13 -1.76 -2.89
CA LEU A 127 -12.60 -2.49 -4.08
C LEU A 127 -11.67 -3.67 -4.42
N PRO A 128 -12.21 -4.87 -4.66
CA PRO A 128 -11.45 -5.99 -5.22
C PRO A 128 -10.71 -5.60 -6.49
N PHE A 129 -9.56 -6.26 -6.73
CA PHE A 129 -8.73 -5.98 -7.91
C PHE A 129 -9.52 -6.12 -9.22
N GLU A 130 -10.34 -7.16 -9.36
CA GLU A 130 -11.13 -7.41 -10.56
C GLU A 130 -12.13 -6.27 -10.83
N GLU A 131 -12.81 -5.80 -9.79
CA GLU A 131 -13.75 -4.67 -9.89
C GLU A 131 -13.05 -3.35 -10.21
N SER A 132 -11.82 -3.16 -9.71
CA SER A 132 -11.02 -1.98 -10.00
C SER A 132 -10.63 -1.91 -11.48
N GLN A 133 -10.23 -3.03 -12.09
CA GLN A 133 -9.89 -3.10 -13.51
C GLN A 133 -11.13 -2.85 -14.39
N GLU A 134 -12.28 -3.40 -14.03
CA GLU A 134 -13.51 -3.15 -14.78
C GLU A 134 -13.92 -1.67 -14.78
N LYS A 135 -13.72 -0.96 -13.67
CA LYS A 135 -13.99 0.49 -13.61
C LYS A 135 -13.07 1.27 -14.54
N GLU A 136 -11.77 1.02 -14.49
CA GLU A 136 -10.79 1.70 -15.35
C GLU A 136 -11.07 1.45 -16.84
N ILE A 137 -11.41 0.21 -17.21
CA ILE A 137 -11.78 -0.14 -18.59
C ILE A 137 -13.04 0.58 -19.03
N LYS A 138 -14.09 0.60 -18.19
CA LYS A 138 -15.36 1.27 -18.51
C LYS A 138 -15.13 2.78 -18.70
N GLU A 139 -14.44 3.43 -17.78
CA GLU A 139 -14.14 4.87 -17.88
C GLU A 139 -13.36 5.20 -19.16
N THR A 140 -12.33 4.41 -19.49
CA THR A 140 -11.53 4.61 -20.72
C THR A 140 -12.38 4.50 -22.00
N ILE A 141 -13.32 3.56 -22.05
CA ILE A 141 -14.22 3.39 -23.20
C ILE A 141 -15.17 4.58 -23.34
N TYR A 142 -15.70 5.11 -22.23
CA TYR A 142 -16.62 6.26 -22.26
C TYR A 142 -15.95 7.57 -22.70
N PHE A 143 -14.64 7.74 -22.51
CA PHE A 143 -13.91 8.91 -23.02
C PHE A 143 -13.51 8.80 -24.51
N SER A 144 -13.72 7.64 -25.13
CA SER A 144 -13.31 7.34 -26.50
C SER A 144 -14.46 7.42 -27.53
N VAL A 145 -15.66 7.88 -27.11
CA VAL A 145 -16.88 8.01 -27.93
C VAL A 145 -17.36 9.46 -27.89
#